data_AF-A0A0N1I6V6-F1
#
_entry.id   AF-A0A0N1I6V6-F1
#
_cell.length_a   1.000
_cell.length_b   1.000
_cell.length_c   1.000
_cell.angle_alpha   90.00
_cell.angle_beta   90.00
_cell.angle_gamma   90.00
#
_symmetry.space_group_name_H-M   'P 1'
#
loop_
_entity.id
_entity.type
_entity.pdbx_description
1 polymer ?
#
loop_
_entity_poly.entity_id
_entity_poly.type
_entity_poly.pdbx_seq_one_letter_code
_entity_poly.pdbx_strand_id
1 'polypeptide(L)'
;MSAVRLHAVQTPSKVLLPTSAQRAAPVFFVVLHGFLAHSGAMNSHVVMLRNALDAQNHAILENNDTTSRVLPFHITTLDARNHGLSPHTPTHVLSDLVEDLSSYLMHQLPQVVQEVTDHFGVGQLCKHDVEAEGGVMLSQKRRVVAIGHSMGSMTWTQYLMDQYQRQASQSHNNVSAKATPQNPIDVLGLVSIDMPPITQSRMSVDLVDELLEIIECMKKVDMHLISDLRSAHEEFFRCGMQDIRVRGLCTANVALTPDPSNPTRKVASWKCNIPALERSIRTRELFLVDPYFKHPLPAGNAAETMEQKRKEILSCPSVGDVPVLSILGGVSPIGGDPAYGDLWERYASTLEQHTLPGASHTVYYDKPHETIALVNNFLARIRVR
;
A
#
# COMPACT_ATOMS: atom_id res chain seq x y z
N MET A 1 3.87 -3.40 -21.01
CA MET A 1 5.25 -2.92 -21.21
C MET A 1 6.15 -3.76 -20.32
N SER A 2 7.45 -3.48 -20.17
CA SER A 2 8.25 -4.17 -19.15
C SER A 2 8.05 -3.49 -17.79
N ALA A 3 7.92 -4.28 -16.73
CA ALA A 3 8.07 -3.80 -15.35
C ALA A 3 9.31 -2.90 -15.17
N VAL A 4 9.20 -1.86 -14.35
CA VAL A 4 10.32 -1.01 -13.97
C VAL A 4 10.80 -1.34 -12.55
N ARG A 5 12.08 -1.04 -12.29
CA ARG A 5 12.64 -1.16 -10.95
C ARG A 5 12.14 0.01 -10.09
N LEU A 6 11.22 -0.28 -9.18
CA LEU A 6 10.71 0.72 -8.23
C LEU A 6 11.80 1.16 -7.24
N HIS A 7 11.87 2.45 -6.96
CA HIS A 7 12.62 3.01 -5.84
C HIS A 7 11.93 2.61 -4.53
N ALA A 8 12.74 2.17 -3.57
CA ALA A 8 12.30 1.62 -2.31
C ALA A 8 12.97 2.34 -1.14
N VAL A 9 12.17 3.00 -0.30
CA VAL A 9 12.63 3.63 0.94
C VAL A 9 12.45 2.65 2.08
N GLN A 10 13.56 2.25 2.69
CA GLN A 10 13.58 1.33 3.82
C GLN A 10 13.43 2.08 5.14
N THR A 11 12.55 1.61 6.01
CA THR A 11 12.37 2.07 7.38
C THR A 11 12.51 0.88 8.33
N PRO A 12 13.75 0.54 8.75
CA PRO A 12 14.01 -0.58 9.64
C PRO A 12 13.52 -0.29 11.06
N SER A 13 13.29 -1.36 11.84
CA SER A 13 13.06 -1.26 13.30
C SER A 13 14.23 -0.55 13.99
N LYS A 14 13.94 0.21 15.05
CA LYS A 14 14.98 0.81 15.91
C LYS A 14 15.35 -0.07 17.10
N VAL A 15 14.59 -1.13 17.36
CA VAL A 15 14.82 -2.01 18.50
C VAL A 15 15.86 -3.06 18.13
N LEU A 16 16.97 -3.05 18.86
CA LEU A 16 17.93 -4.15 18.80
C LEU A 16 17.35 -5.34 19.55
N LEU A 17 16.99 -6.39 18.81
CA LEU A 17 16.46 -7.61 19.39
C LEU A 17 17.61 -8.46 19.96
N PRO A 18 17.67 -8.72 21.28
CA PRO A 18 18.69 -9.58 21.86
C PRO A 18 18.68 -10.98 21.23
N THR A 19 19.83 -11.64 21.17
CA THR A 19 19.92 -13.04 20.70
C THR A 19 19.19 -14.02 21.62
N SER A 20 18.99 -13.65 22.89
CA SER A 20 18.26 -14.44 23.89
C SER A 20 16.74 -14.29 23.82
N ALA A 21 16.22 -13.29 23.09
CA ALA A 21 14.77 -13.06 23.00
C ALA A 21 14.10 -14.12 22.11
N GLN A 22 12.92 -14.59 22.51
CA GLN A 22 12.09 -15.42 21.63
C GLN A 22 11.52 -14.56 20.51
N ARG A 23 11.69 -14.99 19.25
CA ARG A 23 11.32 -14.21 18.07
C ARG A 23 10.20 -14.89 17.28
N ALA A 24 9.28 -14.08 16.78
CA ALA A 24 8.35 -14.50 15.74
C ALA A 24 9.07 -14.54 14.38
N ALA A 25 8.45 -15.19 13.39
CA ALA A 25 8.95 -15.14 12.02
C ALA A 25 8.89 -13.70 11.47
N PRO A 26 9.95 -13.19 10.81
CA PRO A 26 10.01 -11.81 10.35
C PRO A 26 8.84 -11.43 9.44
N VAL A 27 8.35 -10.19 9.57
CA VAL A 27 7.26 -9.65 8.74
C VAL A 27 7.73 -8.41 7.96
N PHE A 28 7.43 -8.39 6.67
CA PHE A 28 7.81 -7.32 5.75
C PHE A 28 6.57 -6.49 5.38
N PHE A 29 6.53 -5.24 5.81
CA PHE A 29 5.47 -4.31 5.43
C PHE A 29 5.86 -3.66 4.11
N VAL A 30 4.98 -3.75 3.10
CA VAL A 30 5.23 -3.14 1.80
C VAL A 30 4.14 -2.10 1.53
N VAL A 31 4.54 -0.85 1.50
CA VAL A 31 3.67 0.33 1.47
C VAL A 31 3.66 0.94 0.06
N LEU A 32 2.48 1.14 -0.50
CA LEU A 32 2.26 1.90 -1.75
C LEU A 32 1.44 3.16 -1.46
N HIS A 33 1.92 4.28 -1.98
CA HIS A 33 1.32 5.59 -1.80
C HIS A 33 0.18 5.86 -2.79
N GLY A 34 -0.55 6.96 -2.54
CA GLY A 34 -1.61 7.44 -3.40
C GLY A 34 -1.14 8.21 -4.64
N PHE A 35 -2.09 8.57 -5.49
CA PHE A 35 -1.83 9.37 -6.67
C PHE A 35 -1.23 10.75 -6.32
N LEU A 36 -0.25 11.23 -7.09
CA LEU A 36 0.55 12.44 -6.80
C LEU A 36 1.31 12.42 -5.47
N ALA A 37 1.31 11.32 -4.73
CA ALA A 37 2.18 11.15 -3.56
C ALA A 37 3.45 10.40 -3.95
N HIS A 38 4.36 10.25 -3.00
CA HIS A 38 5.50 9.34 -3.08
C HIS A 38 5.90 8.95 -1.65
N SER A 39 6.91 8.10 -1.48
CA SER A 39 7.42 7.63 -0.19
C SER A 39 7.60 8.74 0.85
N GLY A 40 8.19 9.87 0.46
CA GLY A 40 8.37 11.05 1.31
C GLY A 40 7.05 11.62 1.87
N ALA A 41 5.94 11.57 1.12
CA ALA A 41 4.64 12.05 1.60
C ALA A 41 4.02 11.12 2.65
N MET A 42 4.37 9.83 2.64
CA MET A 42 3.91 8.85 3.64
C MET A 42 4.87 8.67 4.82
N ASN A 43 6.00 9.37 4.83
CA ASN A 43 7.07 9.14 5.80
C ASN A 43 6.60 9.30 7.26
N SER A 44 5.75 10.29 7.55
CA SER A 44 5.21 10.48 8.92
C SER A 44 4.38 9.27 9.36
N HIS A 45 3.48 8.78 8.51
CA HIS A 45 2.67 7.60 8.78
C HIS A 45 3.53 6.35 9.00
N VAL A 46 4.50 6.12 8.12
CA VAL A 46 5.43 4.96 8.20
C VAL A 46 6.29 5.01 9.45
N VAL A 47 6.79 6.20 9.82
CA VAL A 47 7.55 6.41 11.07
C VAL A 47 6.68 6.15 12.29
N MET A 48 5.40 6.58 12.29
CA MET A 48 4.48 6.31 13.39
C MET A 48 4.15 4.81 13.51
N LEU A 49 3.95 4.12 12.39
CA LEU A 49 3.77 2.67 12.37
C LEU A 49 5.00 1.94 12.93
N ARG A 50 6.20 2.29 12.46
CA ARG A 50 7.46 1.74 13.00
C ARG A 50 7.53 1.96 14.51
N ASN A 51 7.31 3.19 14.99
CA ASN A 51 7.40 3.50 16.41
C ASN A 51 6.38 2.70 17.25
N ALA A 52 5.18 2.45 16.72
CA ALA A 52 4.17 1.68 17.43
C ALA A 52 4.54 0.18 17.51
N LEU A 53 5.11 -0.39 16.45
CA LEU A 53 5.64 -1.76 16.45
C LEU A 53 6.88 -1.89 17.35
N ASP A 54 7.79 -0.92 17.30
CA ASP A 54 8.96 -0.86 18.19
C ASP A 54 8.53 -0.77 19.67
N ALA A 55 7.51 0.02 19.99
CA ALA A 55 6.98 0.13 21.35
C ALA A 55 6.41 -1.20 21.87
N GLN A 56 5.78 -2.00 21.00
CA GLN A 56 5.32 -3.35 21.37
C GLN A 56 6.50 -4.28 21.68
N ASN A 57 7.53 -4.29 20.84
CA ASN A 57 8.74 -5.06 21.08
C ASN A 57 9.45 -4.64 22.37
N HIS A 58 9.56 -3.33 22.62
CA HIS A 58 10.12 -2.81 23.87
C HIS A 58 9.35 -3.28 25.10
N ALA A 59 8.02 -3.21 25.07
CA ALA A 59 7.19 -3.65 26.19
C ALA A 59 7.37 -5.14 26.51
N ILE A 60 7.56 -6.00 25.50
CA ILE A 60 7.83 -7.43 25.70
C ILE A 60 9.19 -7.64 26.37
N LEU A 61 10.23 -6.93 25.88
CA LEU A 61 11.59 -7.06 26.38
C LEU A 61 11.75 -6.51 27.81
N GLU A 62 11.16 -5.36 28.12
CA GLU A 62 11.28 -4.71 29.44
C GLU A 62 10.52 -5.48 30.53
N ASN A 63 9.37 -6.08 30.19
CA ASN A 63 8.58 -6.84 31.15
C ASN A 63 9.12 -8.26 31.40
N ASN A 64 10.22 -8.67 30.73
CA ASN A 64 10.68 -10.05 30.69
C ASN A 64 9.54 -11.03 30.40
N ASP A 65 8.64 -10.65 29.49
CA ASP A 65 7.51 -11.50 29.13
C ASP A 65 8.04 -12.72 28.36
N THR A 66 8.13 -13.85 29.05
CA THR A 66 8.62 -15.11 28.47
C THR A 66 7.57 -15.83 27.63
N THR A 67 6.33 -15.31 27.58
CA THR A 67 5.22 -15.91 26.84
C THR A 67 5.00 -15.25 25.49
N SER A 68 5.36 -13.98 25.36
CA SER A 68 5.29 -13.24 24.10
C SER A 68 6.59 -13.35 23.30
N ARG A 69 6.46 -13.30 21.97
CA ARG A 69 7.61 -13.24 21.06
C ARG A 69 7.77 -11.80 20.58
N VAL A 70 9.00 -11.33 20.45
CA VAL A 70 9.26 -10.07 19.74
C VAL A 70 9.07 -10.30 18.24
N LEU A 71 8.55 -9.30 17.53
CA LEU A 71 8.32 -9.34 16.10
C LEU A 71 9.48 -8.67 15.36
N PRO A 72 10.37 -9.40 14.67
CA PRO A 72 11.28 -8.80 13.72
C PRO A 72 10.47 -8.26 12.54
N PHE A 73 10.65 -6.99 12.21
CA PHE A 73 9.94 -6.39 11.08
C PHE A 73 10.80 -5.42 10.28
N HIS A 74 10.39 -5.21 9.03
CA HIS A 74 10.96 -4.22 8.14
C HIS A 74 9.84 -3.56 7.34
N ILE A 75 9.86 -2.23 7.22
CA ILE A 75 8.88 -1.49 6.42
C ILE A 75 9.58 -0.93 5.19
N THR A 76 9.06 -1.24 4.00
CA THR A 76 9.51 -0.65 2.74
C THR A 76 8.38 0.15 2.12
N THR A 77 8.63 1.41 1.78
CA THR A 77 7.71 2.23 0.99
C THR A 77 8.23 2.36 -0.43
N LEU A 78 7.38 2.03 -1.40
CA LEU A 78 7.75 2.06 -2.81
C LEU A 78 7.22 3.33 -3.46
N ASP A 79 8.08 4.00 -4.23
CA ASP A 79 7.61 5.01 -5.18
C ASP A 79 7.07 4.26 -6.41
N ALA A 80 5.82 4.50 -6.79
CA ALA A 80 5.28 3.98 -8.05
C ALA A 80 6.03 4.58 -9.26
N ARG A 81 5.99 3.92 -10.42
CA ARG A 81 6.45 4.57 -11.68
C ARG A 81 5.80 5.94 -11.82
N ASN A 82 6.50 6.89 -12.44
CA ASN A 82 6.06 8.27 -12.60
C ASN A 82 5.91 9.08 -11.30
N HIS A 83 6.39 8.58 -10.17
CA HIS A 83 6.40 9.27 -8.88
C HIS A 83 7.78 9.21 -8.23
N GLY A 84 8.07 10.22 -7.39
CA GLY A 84 9.25 10.24 -6.53
C GLY A 84 10.56 10.01 -7.29
N LEU A 85 11.32 9.01 -6.86
CA LEU A 85 12.61 8.62 -7.44
C LEU A 85 12.51 7.38 -8.34
N SER A 86 11.30 6.85 -8.56
CA SER A 86 11.07 5.75 -9.49
C SER A 86 11.13 6.23 -10.95
N PRO A 87 11.42 5.34 -11.91
CA PRO A 87 11.50 5.70 -13.32
C PRO A 87 10.23 6.38 -13.84
N HIS A 88 10.42 7.44 -14.63
CA HIS A 88 9.34 8.07 -15.39
C HIS A 88 9.17 7.35 -16.73
N THR A 89 7.94 6.93 -17.02
CA THR A 89 7.56 6.20 -18.22
C THR A 89 6.37 6.88 -18.92
N PRO A 90 6.10 6.59 -20.20
CA PRO A 90 4.96 7.18 -20.91
C PRO A 90 3.58 6.69 -20.42
N THR A 91 3.52 5.65 -19.58
CA THR A 91 2.27 5.01 -19.12
C THR A 91 2.16 4.98 -17.61
N HIS A 92 0.93 5.08 -17.13
CA HIS A 92 0.61 5.02 -15.72
C HIS A 92 -0.75 4.34 -15.50
N VAL A 93 -0.84 3.08 -15.91
CA VAL A 93 -2.09 2.29 -15.85
C VAL A 93 -2.01 1.23 -14.74
N LEU A 94 -3.15 0.78 -14.22
CA LEU A 94 -3.18 -0.10 -13.05
C LEU A 94 -2.46 -1.43 -13.29
N SER A 95 -2.61 -2.04 -14.48
CA SER A 95 -1.91 -3.29 -14.82
C SER A 95 -0.39 -3.15 -14.80
N ASP A 96 0.11 -2.00 -15.25
CA ASP A 96 1.54 -1.67 -15.25
C ASP A 96 2.06 -1.51 -13.81
N LEU A 97 1.26 -0.90 -12.92
CA LEU A 97 1.59 -0.77 -11.48
C LEU A 97 1.62 -2.13 -10.78
N VAL A 98 0.67 -3.02 -11.11
CA VAL A 98 0.63 -4.40 -10.59
C VAL A 98 1.84 -5.20 -11.08
N GLU A 99 2.25 -5.02 -12.34
CA GLU A 99 3.44 -5.66 -12.90
C GLU A 99 4.72 -5.20 -12.17
N ASP A 100 4.85 -3.90 -11.89
CA ASP A 100 5.97 -3.36 -11.12
C ASP A 100 6.00 -3.90 -9.69
N LEU A 101 4.86 -3.92 -9.01
CA LEU A 101 4.74 -4.48 -7.66
C LEU A 101 5.13 -5.96 -7.67
N SER A 102 4.61 -6.73 -8.62
CA SER A 102 4.97 -8.14 -8.78
C SER A 102 6.47 -8.31 -9.01
N SER A 103 7.07 -7.50 -9.88
CA SER A 103 8.51 -7.51 -10.14
C SER A 103 9.33 -7.18 -8.88
N TYR A 104 8.93 -6.17 -8.11
CA TYR A 104 9.54 -5.84 -6.83
C TYR A 104 9.48 -7.03 -5.86
N LEU A 105 8.31 -7.63 -5.68
CA LEU A 105 8.11 -8.76 -4.76
C LEU A 105 8.95 -9.99 -5.15
N MET A 106 9.14 -10.24 -6.45
CA MET A 106 9.88 -11.40 -6.94
C MET A 106 11.39 -11.20 -6.99
N HIS A 107 11.86 -9.97 -7.23
CA HIS A 107 13.27 -9.73 -7.55
C HIS A 107 14.00 -8.80 -6.58
N GLN A 108 13.30 -7.84 -5.97
CA GLN A 108 13.92 -6.86 -5.07
C GLN A 108 13.71 -7.21 -3.60
N LEU A 109 12.48 -7.58 -3.21
CA LEU A 109 12.17 -7.98 -1.85
C LEU A 109 13.07 -9.12 -1.32
N PRO A 110 13.44 -10.16 -2.11
CA PRO A 110 14.34 -11.20 -1.61
C PRO A 110 15.70 -10.68 -1.12
N GLN A 111 16.22 -9.61 -1.73
CA GLN A 111 17.49 -8.99 -1.32
C GLN A 111 17.33 -8.31 0.04
N VAL A 112 16.25 -7.54 0.21
CA VAL A 112 15.91 -6.89 1.49
C VAL A 112 15.69 -7.94 2.58
N VAL A 113 14.99 -9.03 2.27
CA VAL A 113 14.76 -10.14 3.21
C VAL A 113 16.09 -10.74 3.66
N GLN A 114 17.01 -10.98 2.73
CA GLN A 114 18.33 -11.51 3.05
C GLN A 114 19.10 -10.56 3.97
N GLU A 115 19.21 -9.28 3.61
CA GLU A 115 19.87 -8.24 4.41
C GLU A 115 19.33 -8.15 5.84
N VAL A 116 18.00 -8.17 5.98
CA VAL A 116 17.32 -8.10 7.27
C VAL A 116 17.53 -9.38 8.10
N THR A 117 17.46 -10.55 7.45
CA THR A 117 17.66 -11.85 8.10
C THR A 117 19.09 -11.98 8.62
N ASP A 118 20.07 -11.52 7.84
CA ASP A 118 21.48 -11.48 8.21
C ASP A 118 21.72 -10.51 9.38
N HIS A 119 21.11 -9.31 9.34
CA HIS A 119 21.21 -8.32 10.42
C HIS A 119 20.66 -8.85 11.74
N PHE A 120 19.54 -9.58 11.71
CA PHE A 120 18.98 -10.18 12.91
C PHE A 120 19.72 -11.44 13.36
N GLY A 121 20.68 -11.97 12.60
CA GLY A 121 21.38 -13.20 12.96
C GLY A 121 20.47 -14.43 13.00
N VAL A 122 19.38 -14.42 12.22
CA VAL A 122 18.39 -15.53 12.16
C VAL A 122 18.98 -16.79 11.51
N GLY A 123 20.23 -16.73 11.02
CA GLY A 123 21.02 -17.88 10.58
C GLY A 123 21.32 -18.91 11.68
N GLN A 124 21.10 -18.60 12.96
CA GLN A 124 20.94 -19.59 14.03
C GLN A 124 19.45 -19.74 14.36
N LEU A 125 18.69 -20.38 13.49
CA LEU A 125 17.39 -20.94 13.87
C LEU A 125 17.63 -21.87 15.07
N CYS A 126 17.17 -21.47 16.25
CA CYS A 126 17.11 -22.36 17.40
C CYS A 126 16.32 -23.60 16.96
N LYS A 127 16.93 -24.79 17.09
CA LYS A 127 16.31 -26.09 16.85
C LYS A 127 14.99 -26.32 17.64
N HIS A 128 14.62 -25.40 18.53
CA HIS A 128 13.40 -25.44 19.33
C HIS A 128 12.16 -24.82 18.66
N ASP A 129 12.26 -24.18 17.50
CA ASP A 129 11.07 -23.72 16.75
C ASP A 129 10.41 -24.82 15.88
N VAL A 130 10.85 -26.08 16.00
CA VAL A 130 10.36 -27.22 15.20
C VAL A 130 9.25 -28.02 15.90
N GLU A 131 8.98 -27.82 17.19
CA GLU A 131 8.10 -28.74 17.94
C GLU A 131 7.04 -28.00 18.77
N ALA A 132 6.01 -27.49 18.11
CA ALA A 132 4.67 -27.46 18.66
C ALA A 132 3.66 -27.47 17.52
N GLU A 133 2.96 -28.60 17.38
CA GLU A 133 1.83 -28.86 16.48
C GLU A 133 2.16 -29.04 14.99
N GLY A 134 2.71 -30.22 14.68
CA GLY A 134 2.44 -30.88 13.41
C GLY A 134 3.33 -30.52 12.23
N GLY A 135 4.65 -30.76 12.33
CA GLY A 135 5.47 -31.32 11.24
C GLY A 135 5.44 -30.69 9.84
N VAL A 136 5.02 -29.43 9.68
CA VAL A 136 5.14 -28.69 8.42
C VAL A 136 6.39 -27.82 8.52
N MET A 137 7.39 -28.10 7.68
CA MET A 137 8.52 -27.19 7.47
C MET A 137 8.00 -25.75 7.40
N LEU A 138 8.47 -24.86 8.29
CA LEU A 138 8.21 -23.42 8.23
C LEU A 138 8.33 -23.00 6.77
N SER A 139 7.19 -22.62 6.18
CA SER A 139 7.14 -22.38 4.75
C SER A 139 8.19 -21.31 4.41
N GLN A 140 9.02 -21.54 3.39
CA GLN A 140 9.97 -20.56 2.86
C GLN A 140 9.31 -19.28 2.34
N LYS A 141 7.99 -19.11 2.54
CA LYS A 141 7.25 -17.95 2.06
C LYS A 141 7.57 -16.74 2.91
N ARG A 142 7.84 -15.64 2.22
CA ARG A 142 8.10 -14.33 2.80
C ARG A 142 6.77 -13.74 3.25
N ARG A 143 6.65 -13.49 4.56
CA ARG A 143 5.44 -12.96 5.18
C ARG A 143 5.36 -11.46 4.93
N VAL A 144 4.35 -11.02 4.18
CA VAL A 144 4.14 -9.63 3.79
C VAL A 144 2.85 -9.08 4.37
N VAL A 145 2.88 -7.87 4.91
CA VAL A 145 1.67 -7.07 5.15
C VAL A 145 1.61 -5.99 4.07
N ALA A 146 0.54 -6.01 3.29
CA ALA A 146 0.30 -5.03 2.24
C ALA A 146 -0.34 -3.78 2.85
N ILE A 147 0.20 -2.60 2.55
CA ILE A 147 -0.41 -1.32 2.92
C ILE A 147 -0.53 -0.48 1.65
N GLY A 148 -1.73 0.00 1.36
CA GLY A 148 -2.00 0.88 0.24
C GLY A 148 -2.74 2.12 0.70
N HIS A 149 -2.44 3.27 0.08
CA HIS A 149 -3.29 4.45 0.11
C HIS A 149 -3.76 4.77 -1.30
N SER A 150 -5.04 5.08 -1.49
CA SER A 150 -5.57 5.51 -2.78
C SER A 150 -5.21 4.52 -3.91
N MET A 151 -4.52 4.97 -4.96
CA MET A 151 -3.99 4.12 -6.03
C MET A 151 -3.14 2.94 -5.52
N GLY A 152 -2.39 3.11 -4.44
CA GLY A 152 -1.63 2.03 -3.82
C GLY A 152 -2.52 0.91 -3.29
N SER A 153 -3.69 1.23 -2.75
CA SER A 153 -4.70 0.24 -2.35
C SER A 153 -5.24 -0.52 -3.56
N MET A 154 -5.54 0.19 -4.66
CA MET A 154 -6.02 -0.43 -5.90
C MET A 154 -4.99 -1.38 -6.50
N THR A 155 -3.71 -0.99 -6.47
CA THR A 155 -2.61 -1.80 -6.99
C THR A 155 -2.48 -3.10 -6.20
N TRP A 156 -2.50 -3.03 -4.87
CA TRP A 156 -2.52 -4.22 -4.02
C TRP A 156 -3.76 -5.08 -4.24
N THR A 157 -4.92 -4.45 -4.35
CA THR A 157 -6.20 -5.13 -4.56
C THR A 157 -6.17 -5.96 -5.85
N GLN A 158 -5.79 -5.35 -6.98
CA GLN A 158 -5.70 -6.06 -8.24
C GLN A 158 -4.63 -7.16 -8.17
N TYR A 159 -3.45 -6.88 -7.59
CA TYR A 159 -2.42 -7.91 -7.42
C TYR A 159 -2.97 -9.14 -6.69
N LEU A 160 -3.68 -8.95 -5.56
CA LEU A 160 -4.25 -10.05 -4.79
C LEU A 160 -5.33 -10.80 -5.57
N MET A 161 -6.18 -10.09 -6.31
CA MET A 161 -7.18 -10.72 -7.18
C MET A 161 -6.53 -11.57 -8.27
N ASP A 162 -5.48 -11.08 -8.91
CA ASP A 162 -4.71 -11.81 -9.93
C ASP A 162 -4.01 -13.04 -9.34
N GLN A 163 -3.54 -12.97 -8.08
CA GLN A 163 -2.97 -14.13 -7.39
C GLN A 163 -4.04 -15.19 -7.11
N TYR A 164 -5.18 -14.77 -6.57
CA TYR A 164 -6.26 -15.67 -6.21
C TYR A 164 -6.83 -16.42 -7.44
N GLN A 165 -7.07 -15.70 -8.54
CA GLN A 165 -7.55 -16.29 -9.79
C GLN A 165 -6.58 -17.33 -10.37
N ARG A 166 -5.26 -17.05 -10.30
CA ARG A 166 -4.22 -18.00 -10.72
C ARG A 166 -4.24 -19.26 -9.87
N GLN A 167 -4.37 -19.13 -8.56
CA GLN A 167 -4.44 -20.27 -7.64
C GLN A 167 -5.71 -21.12 -7.88
N ALA A 168 -6.87 -20.48 -8.05
CA ALA A 168 -8.13 -21.16 -8.34
C ALA A 168 -8.07 -21.94 -9.66
N SER A 169 -7.50 -21.35 -10.71
CA SER A 169 -7.35 -21.99 -12.02
C SER A 169 -6.38 -23.18 -11.99
N GLN A 170 -5.32 -23.12 -11.16
CA GLN A 170 -4.40 -24.24 -10.95
C GLN A 170 -5.04 -25.40 -10.19
N SER A 171 -5.93 -25.12 -9.23
CA SER A 171 -6.63 -26.17 -8.47
C SER A 171 -7.64 -26.96 -9.31
N HIS A 172 -8.19 -26.36 -10.38
CA HIS A 172 -9.17 -27.03 -11.25
C HIS A 172 -8.53 -27.87 -12.36
N ASN A 173 -7.33 -27.51 -12.84
CA ASN A 173 -6.64 -28.22 -13.92
C ASN A 173 -5.76 -29.37 -13.42
N ASN A 174 -6.39 -30.35 -12.75
CA ASN A 174 -5.78 -31.53 -12.10
C ASN A 174 -5.13 -32.54 -13.10
N VAL A 175 -4.31 -32.05 -14.04
CA VAL A 175 -3.58 -32.85 -15.04
C VAL A 175 -2.09 -32.60 -14.89
N SER A 176 -1.42 -33.41 -14.07
CA SER A 176 0.03 -33.73 -14.10
C SER A 176 1.01 -32.56 -14.42
N ALA A 177 0.70 -31.33 -14.00
CA ALA A 177 1.55 -30.19 -14.25
C ALA A 177 2.70 -30.20 -13.25
N LYS A 178 3.93 -30.39 -13.75
CA LYS A 178 5.19 -30.19 -13.01
C LYS A 178 5.04 -28.97 -12.09
N ALA A 179 5.29 -29.19 -10.79
CA ALA A 179 5.18 -28.21 -9.72
C ALA A 179 5.67 -26.84 -10.18
N THR A 180 4.73 -25.98 -10.56
CA THR A 180 5.05 -24.58 -10.83
C THR A 180 5.41 -23.97 -9.48
N PRO A 181 6.52 -23.22 -9.35
CA PRO A 181 6.94 -22.69 -8.06
C PRO A 181 5.78 -21.91 -7.44
N GLN A 182 5.29 -22.39 -6.29
CA GLN A 182 4.29 -21.68 -5.49
C GLN A 182 4.77 -20.25 -5.26
N ASN A 183 3.84 -19.28 -5.28
CA ASN A 183 4.17 -17.89 -5.00
C ASN A 183 4.98 -17.82 -3.68
N PRO A 184 6.22 -17.33 -3.72
CA PRO A 184 7.09 -17.31 -2.54
C PRO A 184 6.70 -16.22 -1.54
N ILE A 185 5.63 -15.47 -1.81
CA ILE A 185 5.09 -14.43 -0.94
C ILE A 185 3.80 -14.92 -0.30
N ASP A 186 3.71 -14.73 1.01
CA ASP A 186 2.51 -14.95 1.79
C ASP A 186 2.00 -13.60 2.30
N VAL A 187 0.93 -13.08 1.69
CA VAL A 187 0.34 -11.80 2.11
C VAL A 187 -0.62 -12.04 3.26
N LEU A 188 -0.20 -11.67 4.46
CA LEU A 188 -0.92 -11.93 5.72
C LEU A 188 -2.17 -11.05 5.89
N GLY A 189 -2.21 -9.90 5.22
CA GLY A 189 -3.32 -8.96 5.30
C GLY A 189 -3.07 -7.73 4.43
N LEU A 190 -4.17 -7.04 4.09
CA LEU A 190 -4.18 -5.79 3.36
C LEU A 190 -4.77 -4.67 4.23
N VAL A 191 -4.00 -3.61 4.44
CA VAL A 191 -4.51 -2.33 4.94
C VAL A 191 -4.77 -1.44 3.72
N SER A 192 -6.04 -1.23 3.40
CA SER A 192 -6.48 -0.30 2.36
C SER A 192 -6.91 1.03 2.99
N ILE A 193 -6.22 2.11 2.64
CA ILE A 193 -6.53 3.45 3.11
C ILE A 193 -7.23 4.25 2.00
N ASP A 194 -8.47 4.60 2.27
CA ASP A 194 -9.37 5.48 1.52
C ASP A 194 -9.54 5.16 0.03
N MET A 195 -9.55 3.87 -0.30
CA MET A 195 -9.84 3.42 -1.67
C MET A 195 -10.30 1.96 -1.69
N PRO A 196 -11.61 1.72 -1.72
CA PRO A 196 -12.14 0.39 -1.97
C PRO A 196 -11.97 0.00 -3.45
N PRO A 197 -12.28 -1.25 -3.84
CA PRO A 197 -12.13 -1.72 -5.21
C PRO A 197 -13.14 -1.05 -6.16
N ILE A 198 -12.76 0.09 -6.75
CA ILE A 198 -13.60 0.88 -7.66
C ILE A 198 -13.27 0.53 -9.12
N THR A 199 -14.32 0.34 -9.93
CA THR A 199 -14.17 0.14 -11.38
C THR A 199 -14.26 1.44 -12.17
N GLN A 200 -13.74 1.43 -13.40
CA GLN A 200 -13.73 2.56 -14.32
C GLN A 200 -15.11 3.23 -14.52
N SER A 201 -16.17 2.42 -14.66
CA SER A 201 -17.55 2.90 -14.80
C SER A 201 -18.15 3.50 -13.54
N ARG A 202 -17.61 3.17 -12.36
CA ARG A 202 -18.14 3.60 -11.05
C ARG A 202 -17.37 4.76 -10.44
N MET A 203 -16.31 5.19 -11.10
CA MET A 203 -15.52 6.32 -10.65
C MET A 203 -16.34 7.62 -10.70
N SER A 204 -16.37 8.34 -9.58
CA SER A 204 -17.07 9.62 -9.47
C SER A 204 -16.40 10.64 -10.39
N VAL A 205 -17.24 11.42 -11.07
CA VAL A 205 -16.79 12.54 -11.89
C VAL A 205 -16.11 13.59 -11.00
N ASP A 206 -16.62 13.80 -9.79
CA ASP A 206 -16.10 14.81 -8.86
C ASP A 206 -14.65 14.52 -8.46
N LEU A 207 -14.32 13.26 -8.13
CA LEU A 207 -12.95 12.88 -7.79
C LEU A 207 -12.01 12.95 -8.99
N VAL A 208 -12.48 12.62 -10.20
CA VAL A 208 -11.69 12.78 -11.42
C VAL A 208 -11.41 14.26 -11.67
N ASP A 209 -12.42 15.11 -11.54
CA ASP A 209 -12.31 16.55 -11.79
C ASP A 209 -11.42 17.23 -10.74
N GLU A 210 -11.51 16.86 -9.47
CA GLU A 210 -10.61 17.36 -8.41
C GLU A 210 -9.14 17.04 -8.72
N LEU A 211 -8.85 15.79 -9.11
CA LEU A 211 -7.48 15.40 -9.49
C LEU A 211 -6.99 16.13 -10.75
N LEU A 212 -7.87 16.33 -11.73
CA LEU A 212 -7.53 17.08 -12.95
C LEU A 212 -7.30 18.56 -12.64
N GLU A 213 -8.07 19.18 -11.74
CA GLU A 213 -7.87 20.57 -11.33
C GLU A 213 -6.49 20.78 -10.71
N ILE A 214 -6.05 19.85 -9.85
CA ILE A 214 -4.70 19.89 -9.27
C ILE A 214 -3.64 19.79 -10.37
N ILE A 215 -3.79 18.85 -11.32
CA ILE A 215 -2.87 18.67 -12.45
C ILE A 215 -2.81 19.93 -13.33
N GLU A 216 -3.95 20.55 -13.64
CA GLU A 216 -4.00 21.80 -14.41
C GLU A 216 -3.33 22.96 -13.68
N CYS A 217 -3.44 23.03 -12.35
CA CYS A 217 -2.66 23.97 -11.55
C CYS A 217 -1.15 23.66 -11.63
N MET A 218 -0.74 22.40 -11.51
CA MET A 218 0.67 22.00 -11.57
C MET A 218 1.30 22.29 -12.96
N LYS A 219 0.52 22.21 -14.04
CA LYS A 219 0.97 22.57 -15.40
C LYS A 219 1.24 24.06 -15.59
N LYS A 220 0.59 24.92 -14.80
CA LYS A 220 0.77 26.39 -14.85
C LYS A 220 1.99 26.89 -14.07
N VAL A 221 2.60 26.04 -13.23
CA VAL A 221 3.75 26.37 -12.39
C VAL A 221 4.97 26.60 -13.25
N ASP A 222 5.55 27.80 -13.14
CA ASP A 222 6.84 28.12 -13.72
C ASP A 222 7.96 27.70 -12.76
N MET A 223 8.56 26.56 -13.07
CA MET A 223 9.67 26.00 -12.30
C MET A 223 10.89 26.91 -12.22
N HIS A 224 11.07 27.86 -13.15
CA HIS A 224 12.20 28.78 -13.11
C HIS A 224 12.09 29.83 -12.01
N LEU A 225 10.87 30.08 -11.50
CA LEU A 225 10.62 31.01 -10.39
C LEU A 225 10.87 30.37 -9.01
N ILE A 226 11.01 29.04 -8.96
CA ILE A 226 11.18 28.30 -7.71
C ILE A 226 12.66 28.06 -7.43
N SER A 227 13.17 28.67 -6.35
CA SER A 227 14.56 28.51 -5.89
C SER A 227 14.66 27.90 -4.49
N ASP A 228 13.57 27.96 -3.73
CA ASP A 228 13.40 27.41 -2.40
C ASP A 228 11.91 27.04 -2.16
N LEU A 229 11.59 26.49 -1.00
CA LEU A 229 10.20 26.08 -0.72
C LEU A 229 9.27 27.28 -0.56
N ARG A 230 9.77 28.45 -0.14
CA ARG A 230 8.95 29.66 0.02
C ARG A 230 8.49 30.17 -1.34
N SER A 231 9.41 30.31 -2.29
CA SER A 231 9.09 30.67 -3.68
C SER A 231 8.20 29.63 -4.36
N ALA A 232 8.34 28.34 -4.03
CA ALA A 232 7.39 27.31 -4.47
C ALA A 232 5.96 27.61 -4.00
N HIS A 233 5.77 27.94 -2.71
CA HIS A 233 4.45 28.27 -2.18
C HIS A 233 3.84 29.53 -2.81
N GLU A 234 4.63 30.57 -3.03
CA GLU A 234 4.21 31.80 -3.73
C GLU A 234 3.75 31.48 -5.16
N GLU A 235 4.52 30.67 -5.88
CA GLU A 235 4.20 30.26 -7.24
C GLU A 235 2.95 29.38 -7.30
N PHE A 236 2.80 28.42 -6.38
CA PHE A 236 1.58 27.60 -6.30
C PHE A 236 0.33 28.44 -6.04
N PHE A 237 0.44 29.45 -5.18
CA PHE A 237 -0.65 30.39 -4.94
C PHE A 237 -1.01 31.17 -6.21
N ARG A 238 -0.01 31.67 -6.95
CA ARG A 238 -0.20 32.34 -8.25
C ARG A 238 -0.92 31.45 -9.27
N CYS A 239 -0.62 30.15 -9.27
CA CYS A 239 -1.22 29.17 -10.20
C CYS A 239 -2.63 28.72 -9.81
N GLY A 240 -3.18 29.19 -8.68
CA GLY A 240 -4.54 28.89 -8.23
C GLY A 240 -4.67 27.82 -7.15
N MET A 241 -3.55 27.30 -6.61
CA MET A 241 -3.59 26.30 -5.52
C MET A 241 -3.87 27.00 -4.19
N GLN A 242 -5.14 27.30 -3.91
CA GLN A 242 -5.55 28.02 -2.69
C GLN A 242 -5.64 27.13 -1.45
N ASP A 243 -5.93 25.83 -1.59
CA ASP A 243 -5.92 24.89 -0.48
C ASP A 243 -4.46 24.61 -0.03
N ILE A 244 -4.21 24.78 1.28
CA ILE A 244 -2.90 24.54 1.88
C ILE A 244 -2.45 23.07 1.77
N ARG A 245 -3.40 22.12 1.76
CA ARG A 245 -3.14 20.69 1.61
C ARG A 245 -2.69 20.37 0.20
N VAL A 246 -3.35 20.94 -0.81
CA VAL A 246 -2.92 20.83 -2.21
C VAL A 246 -1.53 21.42 -2.39
N ARG A 247 -1.26 22.61 -1.84
CA ARG A 247 0.10 23.17 -1.84
C ARG A 247 1.11 22.27 -1.14
N GLY A 248 0.76 21.67 -0.01
CA GLY A 248 1.62 20.73 0.71
C GLY A 248 1.96 19.50 -0.14
N LEU A 249 0.96 18.91 -0.79
CA LEU A 249 1.12 17.79 -1.72
C LEU A 249 2.03 18.17 -2.90
N CYS A 250 1.80 19.31 -3.55
CA CYS A 250 2.64 19.79 -4.65
C CYS A 250 4.07 20.10 -4.18
N THR A 251 4.23 20.68 -2.99
CA THR A 251 5.56 20.97 -2.40
C THR A 251 6.38 19.70 -2.21
N ALA A 252 5.76 18.60 -1.75
CA ALA A 252 6.45 17.32 -1.62
C ALA A 252 7.04 16.84 -2.95
N ASN A 253 6.35 17.14 -4.06
CA ASN A 253 6.75 16.78 -5.42
C ASN A 253 7.78 17.73 -6.05
N VAL A 254 8.22 18.79 -5.37
CA VAL A 254 9.31 19.64 -5.89
C VAL A 254 10.65 19.00 -5.54
N ALA A 255 11.49 18.79 -6.56
CA ALA A 255 12.91 18.52 -6.41
C ALA A 255 13.68 19.82 -6.66
N LEU A 256 14.62 20.14 -5.76
CA LEU A 256 15.55 21.25 -5.95
C LEU A 256 16.95 20.67 -6.06
N THR A 257 17.53 20.70 -7.26
CA THR A 257 18.90 20.23 -7.51
C THR A 257 19.82 21.40 -7.79
N PRO A 258 21.11 21.34 -7.44
CA PRO A 258 22.08 22.36 -7.85
C PRO A 258 22.13 22.49 -9.37
N ASP A 259 22.15 23.71 -9.89
CA ASP A 259 22.34 23.97 -11.32
C ASP A 259 23.77 23.56 -11.73
N PRO A 260 23.94 22.66 -12.71
CA PRO A 260 25.27 22.24 -13.17
C PRO A 260 26.14 23.40 -13.66
N SER A 261 25.52 24.47 -14.17
CA SER A 261 26.21 25.66 -14.65
C SER A 261 26.50 26.68 -13.55
N ASN A 262 25.77 26.63 -12.44
CA ASN A 262 25.95 27.51 -11.29
C ASN A 262 25.52 26.81 -9.98
N PRO A 263 26.46 26.17 -9.25
CA PRO A 263 26.14 25.43 -8.03
C PRO A 263 25.47 26.24 -6.91
N THR A 264 25.55 27.58 -6.96
CA THR A 264 24.86 28.46 -6.00
C THR A 264 23.36 28.62 -6.29
N ARG A 265 22.93 28.28 -7.51
CA ARG A 265 21.53 28.28 -7.95
C ARG A 265 20.95 26.86 -7.83
N LYS A 266 19.67 26.78 -7.48
CA LYS A 266 18.90 25.54 -7.55
C LYS A 266 17.94 25.57 -8.74
N VAL A 267 17.77 24.43 -9.40
CA VAL A 267 16.80 24.20 -10.45
C VAL A 267 15.66 23.37 -9.86
N ALA A 268 14.44 23.87 -10.00
CA ALA A 268 13.26 23.13 -9.59
C ALA A 268 12.77 22.20 -10.71
N SER A 269 12.28 21.03 -10.32
CA SER A 269 11.58 20.10 -11.21
C SER A 269 10.52 19.30 -10.45
N TRP A 270 9.56 18.76 -11.18
CA TRP A 270 8.61 17.81 -10.62
C TRP A 270 9.25 16.43 -10.44
N LYS A 271 9.05 15.83 -9.26
CA LYS A 271 9.37 14.41 -8.99
C LYS A 271 8.39 13.45 -9.67
N CYS A 272 7.28 13.96 -10.19
CA CYS A 272 6.25 13.18 -10.85
C CYS A 272 6.14 13.52 -12.35
N ASN A 273 5.75 12.54 -13.16
CA ASN A 273 5.55 12.72 -14.61
C ASN A 273 4.13 13.20 -14.91
N ILE A 274 3.90 14.51 -14.80
CA ILE A 274 2.57 15.13 -14.95
C ILE A 274 1.84 14.67 -16.23
N PRO A 275 2.44 14.67 -17.44
CA PRO A 275 1.74 14.21 -18.64
C PRO A 275 1.22 12.77 -18.56
N ALA A 276 2.01 11.83 -18.00
CA ALA A 276 1.59 10.45 -17.86
C ALA A 276 0.45 10.32 -16.82
N LEU A 277 0.55 11.06 -15.73
CA LEU A 277 -0.46 11.12 -14.67
C LEU A 277 -1.78 11.71 -15.18
N GLU A 278 -1.73 12.84 -15.89
CA GLU A 278 -2.90 13.46 -16.52
C GLU A 278 -3.62 12.48 -17.44
N ARG A 279 -2.86 11.82 -18.34
CA ARG A 279 -3.42 10.82 -19.26
C ARG A 279 -4.16 9.74 -18.49
N SER A 280 -3.54 9.18 -17.44
CA SER A 280 -4.12 8.08 -16.67
C SER A 280 -5.43 8.43 -15.96
N ILE A 281 -5.59 9.67 -15.50
CA ILE A 281 -6.84 10.16 -14.93
C ILE A 281 -7.90 10.27 -16.04
N ARG A 282 -7.55 10.93 -17.15
CA ARG A 282 -8.49 11.15 -18.27
C ARG A 282 -8.98 9.84 -18.89
N THR A 283 -8.13 8.83 -18.96
CA THR A 283 -8.48 7.50 -19.48
C THR A 283 -9.07 6.57 -18.41
N ARG A 284 -9.06 6.97 -17.13
CA ARG A 284 -9.49 6.18 -15.97
C ARG A 284 -8.76 4.83 -15.84
N GLU A 285 -7.58 4.70 -16.44
CA GLU A 285 -6.83 3.44 -16.47
C GLU A 285 -6.17 3.09 -15.12
N LEU A 286 -6.34 3.93 -14.10
CA LEU A 286 -5.92 3.68 -12.71
C LEU A 286 -6.92 2.84 -11.90
N PHE A 287 -8.11 2.61 -12.42
CA PHE A 287 -9.17 1.88 -11.76
C PHE A 287 -9.32 0.47 -12.31
N LEU A 288 -10.01 -0.40 -11.58
CA LEU A 288 -10.28 -1.75 -12.05
C LEU A 288 -11.12 -1.70 -13.33
N VAL A 289 -10.82 -2.59 -14.27
CA VAL A 289 -11.64 -2.73 -15.47
C VAL A 289 -13.03 -3.26 -15.10
N ASP A 290 -14.07 -2.88 -15.84
CA ASP A 290 -15.46 -3.21 -15.52
C ASP A 290 -15.78 -4.71 -15.35
N PRO A 291 -15.07 -5.67 -15.98
CA PRO A 291 -15.22 -7.09 -15.64
C PRO A 291 -14.95 -7.45 -14.17
N TYR A 292 -14.29 -6.57 -13.40
CA TYR A 292 -14.13 -6.71 -11.95
C TYR A 292 -15.34 -6.22 -11.16
N PHE A 293 -16.32 -5.59 -11.81
CA PHE A 293 -17.51 -5.07 -11.13
C PHE A 293 -18.34 -6.22 -10.57
N LYS A 294 -18.77 -6.09 -9.31
CA LYS A 294 -19.75 -6.98 -8.69
C LYS A 294 -20.99 -6.18 -8.30
N HIS A 295 -22.16 -6.75 -8.58
CA HIS A 295 -23.42 -6.20 -8.09
C HIS A 295 -23.48 -6.27 -6.55
N PRO A 296 -24.25 -5.38 -5.89
CA PRO A 296 -24.51 -5.50 -4.47
C PRO A 296 -25.13 -6.86 -4.14
N LEU A 297 -24.72 -7.46 -3.01
CA LEU A 297 -25.35 -8.67 -2.51
C LEU A 297 -26.83 -8.38 -2.21
N PRO A 298 -27.77 -9.27 -2.57
CA PRO A 298 -29.18 -9.10 -2.25
C PRO A 298 -29.36 -9.06 -0.72
N ALA A 299 -30.22 -8.16 -0.23
CA ALA A 299 -30.60 -8.10 1.17
C ALA A 299 -31.37 -9.39 1.53
N GLY A 300 -30.78 -10.22 2.40
CA GLY A 300 -31.32 -11.50 2.82
C GLY A 300 -31.06 -11.79 4.30
N ASN A 301 -31.57 -12.92 4.77
CA ASN A 301 -31.27 -13.49 6.08
C ASN A 301 -29.77 -13.84 6.20
N ALA A 302 -29.14 -13.45 7.31
CA ALA A 302 -27.68 -13.43 7.49
C ALA A 302 -26.95 -14.76 7.17
N ALA A 303 -27.60 -15.90 7.37
CA ALA A 303 -27.03 -17.22 7.07
C ALA A 303 -27.02 -17.53 5.56
N GLU A 304 -28.08 -17.20 4.83
CA GLU A 304 -28.12 -17.37 3.36
C GLU A 304 -27.21 -16.34 2.68
N THR A 305 -27.13 -15.13 3.23
CA THR A 305 -26.21 -14.09 2.76
C THR A 305 -24.76 -14.53 2.88
N MET A 306 -24.35 -15.23 3.93
CA MET A 306 -22.98 -15.72 4.11
C MET A 306 -22.59 -16.81 3.11
N GLU A 307 -23.45 -17.80 2.88
CA GLU A 307 -23.17 -18.89 1.93
C GLU A 307 -23.21 -18.38 0.47
N GLN A 308 -24.16 -17.49 0.15
CA GLN A 308 -24.22 -16.83 -1.16
C GLN A 308 -23.00 -15.93 -1.39
N LYS A 309 -22.60 -15.14 -0.39
CA LYS A 309 -21.38 -14.32 -0.41
C LYS A 309 -20.14 -15.17 -0.67
N ARG A 310 -20.04 -16.35 -0.04
CA ARG A 310 -18.94 -17.29 -0.27
C ARG A 310 -18.94 -17.81 -1.72
N LYS A 311 -20.10 -18.18 -2.27
CA LYS A 311 -20.23 -18.63 -3.67
C LYS A 311 -19.87 -17.53 -4.68
N GLU A 312 -20.31 -16.30 -4.46
CA GLU A 312 -20.01 -15.16 -5.35
C GLU A 312 -18.55 -14.67 -5.24
N ILE A 313 -17.93 -14.82 -4.08
CA ILE A 313 -16.49 -14.62 -3.91
C ILE A 313 -15.69 -15.66 -4.71
N LEU A 314 -16.18 -16.91 -4.78
CA LEU A 314 -15.54 -17.99 -5.53
C LEU A 314 -15.71 -17.87 -7.05
N SER A 315 -16.77 -17.22 -7.54
CA SER A 315 -17.08 -17.12 -8.98
C SER A 315 -16.53 -15.87 -9.67
N CYS A 316 -15.95 -14.92 -8.93
CA CYS A 316 -15.60 -13.59 -9.44
C CYS A 316 -14.30 -13.06 -8.81
N PRO A 317 -13.69 -11.96 -9.31
CA PRO A 317 -12.44 -11.44 -8.75
C PRO A 317 -12.56 -11.15 -7.26
N SER A 318 -11.64 -11.65 -6.46
CA SER A 318 -11.63 -11.53 -5.00
C SER A 318 -10.20 -11.53 -4.50
N VAL A 319 -9.94 -10.85 -3.37
CA VAL A 319 -8.64 -10.94 -2.68
C VAL A 319 -8.45 -12.27 -1.93
N GLY A 320 -9.40 -13.21 -2.07
CA GLY A 320 -9.35 -14.54 -1.48
C GLY A 320 -9.54 -14.52 0.03
N ASP A 321 -8.68 -15.29 0.73
CA ASP A 321 -8.69 -15.40 2.20
C ASP A 321 -7.83 -14.33 2.87
N VAL A 322 -7.22 -13.40 2.12
CA VAL A 322 -6.42 -12.32 2.68
C VAL A 322 -7.33 -11.38 3.48
N PRO A 323 -7.14 -11.23 4.80
CA PRO A 323 -7.91 -10.30 5.60
C PRO A 323 -7.68 -8.85 5.16
N VAL A 324 -8.73 -8.05 5.15
CA VAL A 324 -8.67 -6.63 4.76
C VAL A 324 -9.10 -5.74 5.91
N LEU A 325 -8.26 -4.74 6.21
CA LEU A 325 -8.65 -3.54 6.95
C LEU A 325 -8.87 -2.41 5.95
N SER A 326 -10.11 -1.93 5.85
CA SER A 326 -10.50 -0.75 5.09
C SER A 326 -10.65 0.45 6.03
N ILE A 327 -9.87 1.51 5.80
CA ILE A 327 -9.96 2.76 6.58
C ILE A 327 -10.35 3.89 5.64
N LEU A 328 -11.56 4.40 5.78
CA LEU A 328 -12.14 5.43 4.92
C LEU A 328 -12.16 6.80 5.61
N GLY A 329 -12.00 7.87 4.84
CA GLY A 329 -12.14 9.25 5.30
C GLY A 329 -13.60 9.68 5.24
N GLY A 330 -14.21 10.01 6.38
CA GLY A 330 -15.64 10.32 6.44
C GLY A 330 -16.07 11.58 5.69
N VAL A 331 -15.13 12.43 5.25
CA VAL A 331 -15.41 13.58 4.39
C VAL A 331 -14.65 13.51 3.06
N SER A 332 -14.01 12.38 2.74
CA SER A 332 -13.39 12.21 1.43
C SER A 332 -14.46 11.93 0.36
N PRO A 333 -14.19 12.23 -0.93
CA PRO A 333 -15.09 11.89 -2.03
C PRO A 333 -15.38 10.39 -2.16
N ILE A 334 -14.58 9.55 -1.49
CA ILE A 334 -14.75 8.10 -1.46
C ILE A 334 -15.47 7.66 -0.18
N GLY A 335 -14.88 7.92 0.98
CA GLY A 335 -15.38 7.44 2.27
C GLY A 335 -16.65 8.14 2.75
N GLY A 336 -16.90 9.36 2.27
CA GLY A 336 -18.13 10.12 2.52
C GLY A 336 -19.28 9.78 1.56
N ASP A 337 -19.01 9.07 0.46
CA ASP A 337 -20.02 8.71 -0.53
C ASP A 337 -20.56 7.28 -0.26
N PRO A 338 -21.87 7.14 0.05
CA PRO A 338 -22.50 5.84 0.27
C PRO A 338 -22.35 4.85 -0.89
N ALA A 339 -22.08 5.33 -2.11
CA ALA A 339 -21.86 4.46 -3.27
C ALA A 339 -20.61 3.57 -3.13
N TYR A 340 -19.63 3.99 -2.31
CA TYR A 340 -18.36 3.29 -2.13
C TYR A 340 -18.23 2.57 -0.80
N GLY A 341 -19.03 2.93 0.21
CA GLY A 341 -18.96 2.40 1.57
C GLY A 341 -18.86 0.88 1.61
N ASP A 342 -19.76 0.16 0.95
CA ASP A 342 -19.86 -1.30 1.12
C ASP A 342 -19.16 -2.11 0.02
N LEU A 343 -18.28 -1.48 -0.78
CA LEU A 343 -17.66 -2.15 -1.92
C LEU A 343 -16.77 -3.33 -1.49
N TRP A 344 -16.00 -3.18 -0.41
CA TRP A 344 -15.10 -4.24 0.06
C TRP A 344 -15.81 -5.54 0.40
N GLU A 345 -17.07 -5.49 0.83
CA GLU A 345 -17.85 -6.69 1.16
C GLU A 345 -17.99 -7.63 -0.02
N ARG A 346 -17.88 -7.13 -1.24
CA ARG A 346 -18.00 -7.92 -2.48
C ARG A 346 -16.71 -8.67 -2.83
N TYR A 347 -15.57 -8.21 -2.29
CA TYR A 347 -14.24 -8.63 -2.73
C TYR A 347 -13.45 -9.36 -1.63
N ALA A 348 -13.73 -9.08 -0.36
CA ALA A 348 -13.03 -9.66 0.79
C ALA A 348 -13.95 -10.60 1.60
N SER A 349 -13.45 -11.81 1.86
CA SER A 349 -14.11 -12.78 2.74
C SER A 349 -14.00 -12.40 4.21
N THR A 350 -12.87 -11.84 4.60
CA THR A 350 -12.58 -11.32 5.94
C THR A 350 -12.33 -9.82 5.83
N LEU A 351 -13.28 -9.02 6.30
CA LEU A 351 -13.26 -7.57 6.22
C LEU A 351 -13.46 -6.94 7.59
N GLU A 352 -12.64 -5.94 7.88
CA GLU A 352 -12.88 -4.93 8.87
C GLU A 352 -12.89 -3.57 8.19
N GLN A 353 -13.96 -2.79 8.40
CA GLN A 353 -14.07 -1.48 7.80
C GLN A 353 -14.38 -0.41 8.84
N HIS A 354 -13.68 0.72 8.73
CA HIS A 354 -13.84 1.89 9.58
C HIS A 354 -13.92 3.15 8.73
N THR A 355 -14.87 4.02 9.04
CA THR A 355 -14.92 5.37 8.50
C THR A 355 -14.54 6.34 9.60
N LEU A 356 -13.45 7.10 9.41
CA LEU A 356 -12.97 8.08 10.40
C LEU A 356 -13.66 9.43 10.19
N PRO A 357 -14.50 9.90 11.14
CA PRO A 357 -15.24 11.15 10.98
C PRO A 357 -14.30 12.36 10.84
N GLY A 358 -14.61 13.23 9.87
CA GLY A 358 -13.84 14.44 9.61
C GLY A 358 -12.48 14.24 8.94
N ALA A 359 -12.07 13.00 8.66
CA ALA A 359 -10.89 12.72 7.86
C ALA A 359 -11.20 12.85 6.37
N SER A 360 -10.33 13.55 5.64
CA SER A 360 -10.36 13.68 4.17
C SER A 360 -9.64 12.49 3.50
N HIS A 361 -9.32 12.64 2.21
CA HIS A 361 -8.66 11.59 1.42
C HIS A 361 -7.31 11.14 1.99
N THR A 362 -6.58 12.06 2.63
CA THR A 362 -5.32 11.76 3.31
C THR A 362 -5.56 11.38 4.77
N VAL A 363 -6.31 10.31 5.00
CA VAL A 363 -6.76 9.85 6.33
C VAL A 363 -5.62 9.75 7.34
N TYR A 364 -4.49 9.20 6.92
CA TYR A 364 -3.30 9.04 7.78
C TYR A 364 -2.62 10.36 8.16
N TYR A 365 -2.94 11.46 7.47
CA TYR A 365 -2.47 12.80 7.82
C TYR A 365 -3.44 13.51 8.77
N ASP A 366 -4.75 13.37 8.52
CA ASP A 366 -5.79 14.04 9.30
C ASP A 366 -6.03 13.38 10.66
N LYS A 367 -5.93 12.04 10.70
CA LYS A 367 -6.17 11.18 11.88
C LYS A 367 -5.05 10.15 12.07
N PRO A 368 -3.80 10.60 12.25
CA PRO A 368 -2.64 9.73 12.24
C PRO A 368 -2.66 8.70 13.38
N HIS A 369 -3.04 9.11 14.59
CA HIS A 369 -3.05 8.24 15.76
C HIS A 369 -4.16 7.18 15.69
N GLU A 370 -5.36 7.58 15.28
CA GLU A 370 -6.50 6.68 15.09
C GLU A 370 -6.23 5.67 13.98
N THR A 371 -5.64 6.11 12.86
CA THR A 371 -5.23 5.23 11.76
C THR A 371 -4.23 4.17 12.25
N ILE A 372 -3.19 4.57 13.01
CA ILE A 372 -2.20 3.63 13.55
C ILE A 372 -2.81 2.68 14.59
N ALA A 373 -3.75 3.14 15.41
CA ALA A 373 -4.45 2.28 16.36
C ALA A 373 -5.27 1.19 15.64
N LEU A 374 -6.00 1.55 14.58
CA LEU A 374 -6.73 0.58 13.74
C LEU A 374 -5.80 -0.44 13.11
N VAL A 375 -4.68 0.02 12.51
CA VAL A 375 -3.67 -0.87 11.93
C VAL A 375 -3.13 -1.85 12.97
N ASN A 376 -2.72 -1.38 14.16
CA ASN A 376 -2.20 -2.25 15.21
C ASN A 376 -3.22 -3.29 15.71
N ASN A 377 -4.50 -2.89 15.86
CA ASN A 377 -5.57 -3.80 16.26
C ASN A 377 -5.86 -4.85 15.18
N PHE A 378 -5.74 -4.48 13.91
CA PHE A 378 -5.82 -5.42 12.81
C PHE A 378 -4.66 -6.41 12.79
N LEU A 379 -3.41 -5.93 12.90
CA LEU A 379 -2.20 -6.77 12.98
C LEU A 379 -2.29 -7.80 14.12
N ALA A 380 -2.82 -7.38 15.27
CA ALA A 380 -3.10 -8.26 16.41
C ALA A 380 -3.99 -9.44 16.06
N ARG A 381 -5.10 -9.17 15.35
CA ARG A 381 -6.11 -10.18 15.01
C ARG A 381 -5.62 -11.15 13.96
N ILE A 382 -4.85 -10.67 12.96
CA ILE A 382 -4.23 -11.53 11.95
C ILE A 382 -2.97 -12.24 12.45
N ARG A 383 -2.69 -12.18 13.76
CA ARG A 383 -1.57 -12.86 14.44
C ARG A 383 -0.21 -12.45 13.86
N VAL A 384 -0.07 -11.16 13.54
CA VAL A 384 1.21 -10.50 13.28
C VAL A 384 1.68 -9.90 14.60
N ARG A 385 2.17 -10.75 15.50
CA ARG A 385 2.79 -10.42 16.79
C ARG A 385 3.89 -11.42 17.12
#